data_AF-A0AA40KDR3-F1
#
_entry.id   AF-A0AA40KDR3-F1
#
_cell.length_a   1.000
_cell.length_b   1.000
_cell.length_c   1.000
_cell.angle_alpha   90.00
_cell.angle_beta   90.00
_cell.angle_gamma   90.00
#
_symmetry.space_group_name_H-M   'P 1'
#
loop_
_entity.id
_entity.type
_entity.pdbx_description
1 polymer ?
#
loop_
_entity_poly.entity_id
_entity_poly.type
_entity_poly.pdbx_seq_one_letter_code
_entity_poly.pdbx_strand_id
1 'polypeptide(L)'
;MEESCLRAWEMRRSITGTEVVRIDVPKVVFEDCLMFLEVGLAQDLISELFPADKRMITPSCCPDHFSLTGASVETIFAFFGPYLFQAIDQSKLREWEKEEQRPEITECVEVQLRDPTSRHGILKLRIGWSLAHGLVNSLYT
;
A
#
# COMPACT_ATOMS: atom_id res chain seq x y z
N MET A 1 -11.38 14.82 -10.71
CA MET A 1 -11.14 14.83 -9.26
C MET A 1 -12.45 14.42 -8.62
N GLU A 2 -12.76 13.12 -8.61
CA GLU A 2 -14.00 12.58 -8.04
C GLU A 2 -13.66 12.03 -6.66
N GLU A 3 -14.32 12.60 -5.65
CA GLU A 3 -13.92 12.59 -4.25
C GLU A 3 -14.14 11.21 -3.60
N SER A 4 -13.15 10.73 -2.83
CA SER A 4 -13.39 9.66 -1.84
C SER A 4 -14.58 10.05 -0.97
N CYS A 5 -15.57 9.17 -0.84
CA CYS A 5 -16.77 9.43 -0.01
C CYS A 5 -16.37 9.73 1.45
N LEU A 6 -15.32 9.08 1.95
CA LEU A 6 -14.76 9.33 3.27
C LEU A 6 -14.13 10.72 3.34
N ARG A 7 -13.33 11.10 2.34
CA ARG A 7 -12.73 12.44 2.27
C ARG A 7 -13.79 13.54 2.17
N ALA A 8 -14.80 13.35 1.33
CA ALA A 8 -15.93 14.27 1.19
C ALA A 8 -16.70 14.41 2.51
N TRP A 9 -16.84 13.32 3.26
CA TRP A 9 -17.46 13.33 4.59
C TRP A 9 -16.59 14.06 5.64
N GLU A 10 -15.28 13.81 5.68
CA GLU A 10 -14.34 14.51 6.57
C GLU A 10 -14.35 16.03 6.34
N MET A 11 -14.29 16.45 5.07
CA MET A 11 -14.33 17.86 4.68
C MET A 11 -15.62 18.52 5.16
N ARG A 12 -16.77 17.83 5.08
CA ARG A 12 -18.05 18.35 5.59
C ARG A 12 -18.09 18.49 7.10
N ARG A 13 -17.32 17.69 7.85
CA ARG A 13 -17.29 17.71 9.32
C ARG A 13 -16.20 18.60 9.91
N SER A 14 -15.37 19.25 9.08
CA SER A 14 -14.25 20.09 9.55
C SER A 14 -13.31 19.37 10.52
N ILE A 15 -13.10 18.07 10.31
CA ILE A 15 -12.18 17.26 11.12
C ILE A 15 -10.74 17.63 10.72
N THR A 16 -9.86 17.82 11.69
CA THR A 16 -8.45 18.21 11.48
C THR A 16 -7.54 17.04 11.06
N GLY A 17 -8.08 15.82 10.97
CA GLY A 17 -7.37 14.60 10.58
C GLY A 17 -8.07 13.88 9.43
N THR A 18 -7.43 12.84 8.90
CA THR A 18 -7.99 12.00 7.83
C THR A 18 -7.80 10.52 8.14
N GLU A 19 -8.79 9.72 7.81
CA GLU A 19 -8.81 8.26 7.89
C GLU A 19 -8.44 7.61 6.55
N VAL A 20 -8.23 8.41 5.49
CA VAL A 20 -7.78 7.91 4.17
C VAL A 20 -6.33 7.39 4.19
N VAL A 21 -5.58 7.69 5.26
CA VAL A 21 -4.25 7.15 5.53
C VAL A 21 -4.24 6.57 6.94
N ARG A 22 -3.91 5.29 7.07
CA ARG A 22 -3.75 4.60 8.35
C ARG A 22 -2.41 3.88 8.39
N ILE A 23 -1.72 3.92 9.52
CA ILE A 23 -0.53 3.08 9.74
C ILE A 23 -0.74 2.24 11.00
N ASP A 24 -0.69 0.93 10.84
CA ASP A 24 -0.69 -0.04 11.93
C ASP A 24 0.77 -0.31 12.31
N VAL A 25 1.16 0.14 13.51
CA VAL A 25 2.51 -0.05 14.05
C VAL A 25 2.49 -1.23 15.03
N PRO A 26 3.26 -2.29 14.77
CA PRO A 26 3.33 -3.42 15.68
C PRO A 26 4.07 -3.03 16.96
N LYS A 27 3.74 -3.73 18.05
CA LYS A 27 4.39 -3.53 19.36
C LYS A 27 5.83 -4.05 19.39
N VAL A 28 6.17 -4.96 18.47
CA VAL A 28 7.48 -5.61 18.42
C VAL A 28 8.27 -5.03 17.25
N VAL A 29 9.50 -4.59 17.53
CA VAL A 29 10.39 -3.90 16.57
C VAL A 29 10.84 -4.74 15.36
N PHE A 30 10.56 -6.05 15.39
CA PHE A 30 10.95 -7.00 14.35
C PHE A 30 9.82 -7.30 13.36
N GLU A 31 8.63 -6.74 13.57
CA GLU A 31 7.50 -6.87 12.66
C GLU A 31 7.42 -5.67 11.73
N ASP A 32 6.96 -5.90 10.51
CA ASP A 32 6.71 -4.82 9.56
C ASP A 32 5.48 -4.01 9.96
N CYS A 33 5.52 -2.71 9.71
CA CYS A 33 4.34 -1.86 9.80
C CYS A 33 3.48 -2.00 8.54
N LEU A 34 2.18 -1.84 8.70
CA LEU A 34 1.23 -1.85 7.59
C LEU A 34 0.64 -0.44 7.40
N MET A 35 0.92 0.17 6.26
CA MET A 35 0.31 1.42 5.85
C MET A 35 -0.83 1.14 4.88
N PHE A 36 -1.96 1.79 5.07
CA PHE A 36 -3.15 1.67 4.25
C PHE A 36 -3.50 3.04 3.70
N LEU A 37 -3.70 3.13 2.39
CA LEU A 37 -4.10 4.33 1.69
C LEU A 37 -5.38 4.05 0.90
N GLU A 38 -6.43 4.83 1.14
CA GLU A 38 -7.61 4.81 0.27
C GLU A 38 -7.29 5.54 -1.04
N VAL A 39 -7.48 4.87 -2.17
CA VAL A 39 -7.18 5.41 -3.50
C VAL A 39 -8.43 5.43 -4.38
N GLY A 40 -8.69 6.55 -5.05
CA GLY A 40 -9.84 6.73 -5.95
C GLY A 40 -9.56 6.43 -7.44
N LEU A 41 -8.30 6.13 -7.79
CA LEU A 41 -7.84 5.79 -9.13
C LEU A 41 -7.09 4.45 -9.12
N ALA A 42 -7.71 3.43 -8.54
CA ALA A 42 -7.07 2.14 -8.33
C ALA A 42 -6.65 1.47 -9.64
N GLN A 43 -7.38 1.68 -10.73
CA GLN A 43 -7.06 1.10 -12.04
C GLN A 43 -5.77 1.68 -12.64
N ASP A 44 -5.58 3.00 -12.53
CA ASP A 44 -4.36 3.67 -13.01
C ASP A 44 -3.16 3.19 -12.18
N LEU A 45 -3.34 3.13 -10.86
CA LEU A 45 -2.34 2.62 -9.93
C LEU A 45 -1.99 1.14 -10.23
N ILE A 46 -2.97 0.31 -10.55
CA ILE A 46 -2.74 -1.08 -10.95
C ILE A 46 -1.91 -1.14 -12.23
N SER A 47 -2.24 -0.32 -13.22
CA SER A 47 -1.55 -0.30 -14.51
C SER A 47 -0.09 0.14 -14.39
N GLU A 48 0.22 0.99 -13.41
CA GLU A 48 1.55 1.54 -13.17
C GLU A 48 2.41 0.63 -12.27
N LEU A 49 1.82 0.10 -11.19
CA LEU A 49 2.56 -0.67 -10.19
C LEU A 49 2.60 -2.18 -10.47
N PHE A 50 1.62 -2.74 -11.18
CA PHE A 50 1.44 -4.19 -11.31
C PHE A 50 1.44 -4.63 -12.78
N PRO A 51 2.62 -4.96 -13.34
CA PRO A 51 2.73 -5.47 -14.70
C PRO A 51 1.80 -6.66 -14.95
N ALA A 52 1.12 -6.68 -16.10
CA ALA A 52 0.07 -7.66 -16.37
C ALA A 52 0.57 -9.12 -16.37
N ASP A 53 1.84 -9.34 -16.69
CA ASP A 53 2.53 -10.63 -16.70
C ASP A 53 3.04 -11.08 -15.33
N LYS A 54 3.12 -10.15 -14.35
CA LYS A 54 3.66 -10.42 -13.01
C LYS A 54 2.62 -10.32 -11.90
N ARG A 55 1.50 -9.65 -12.14
CA ARG A 55 0.45 -9.44 -11.14
C ARG A 55 -0.24 -10.76 -10.78
N MET A 56 -0.44 -10.98 -9.48
CA MET A 56 -1.17 -12.14 -8.96
C MET A 56 -2.49 -11.68 -8.35
N ILE A 57 -3.56 -12.44 -8.61
CA ILE A 57 -4.87 -12.22 -8.01
C ILE A 57 -5.05 -13.21 -6.87
N THR A 58 -5.22 -12.71 -5.66
CA THR A 58 -5.49 -13.51 -4.47
C THR A 58 -6.91 -13.25 -4.00
N PRO A 59 -7.78 -14.27 -3.91
CA PRO A 59 -9.11 -14.08 -3.35
C PRO A 59 -8.99 -13.65 -1.88
N SER A 60 -9.82 -12.70 -1.45
CA SER A 60 -9.90 -12.35 -0.04
C SER A 60 -10.82 -13.32 0.72
N CYS A 61 -10.89 -13.20 2.04
CA CYS A 61 -11.88 -13.93 2.85
C CYS A 61 -13.33 -13.52 2.56
N CYS A 62 -13.55 -12.38 1.91
CA CYS A 62 -14.86 -11.91 1.44
C CYS A 62 -15.03 -12.27 -0.04
N PRO A 63 -16.17 -12.87 -0.44
CA PRO A 63 -16.38 -13.32 -1.83
C PRO A 63 -16.36 -12.19 -2.86
N ASP A 64 -16.68 -10.97 -2.43
CA ASP A 64 -16.70 -9.77 -3.27
C ASP A 64 -15.46 -8.90 -3.09
N HIS A 65 -14.33 -9.45 -2.65
CA HIS A 65 -13.07 -8.69 -2.58
C HIS A 65 -11.90 -9.57 -2.99
N PHE A 66 -10.92 -8.96 -3.64
CA PHE A 66 -9.65 -9.60 -4.00
C PHE A 66 -8.48 -8.64 -3.82
N SER A 67 -7.31 -9.23 -3.69
CA SER A 67 -6.04 -8.53 -3.60
C SER A 67 -5.22 -8.75 -4.87
N LEU A 68 -4.54 -7.70 -5.30
CA LEU A 68 -3.51 -7.74 -6.33
C LEU A 68 -2.14 -7.60 -5.68
N THR A 69 -1.24 -8.53 -5.97
CA THR A 69 0.16 -8.52 -5.53
C THR A 69 1.11 -8.70 -6.72
N GLY A 70 2.42 -8.67 -6.49
CA GLY A 70 3.43 -8.77 -7.55
C GLY A 70 3.74 -7.41 -8.18
N ALA A 71 3.88 -6.38 -7.35
CA ALA A 71 4.22 -5.04 -7.80
C ALA A 71 5.68 -4.98 -8.27
N SER A 72 5.97 -4.20 -9.31
CA SER A 72 7.33 -4.02 -9.82
C SER A 72 8.15 -3.11 -8.92
N VAL A 73 9.34 -3.58 -8.53
CA VAL A 73 10.26 -2.85 -7.64
C VAL A 73 10.75 -1.54 -8.28
N GLU A 74 10.96 -1.56 -9.59
CA GLU A 74 11.34 -0.37 -10.36
C GLU A 74 10.22 0.69 -10.36
N THR A 75 8.97 0.27 -10.60
CA THR A 75 7.85 1.22 -10.66
C THR A 75 7.47 1.74 -9.30
N ILE A 76 7.63 0.94 -8.22
CA ILE A 76 7.50 1.41 -6.84
C ILE A 76 8.47 2.56 -6.56
N PHE A 77 9.74 2.44 -6.97
CA PHE A 77 10.72 3.52 -6.78
C PHE A 77 10.31 4.79 -7.54
N ALA A 78 9.91 4.64 -8.80
CA ALA A 78 9.48 5.77 -9.63
C ALA A 78 8.23 6.47 -9.08
N PHE A 79 7.25 5.69 -8.59
CA PHE A 79 5.96 6.19 -8.14
C PHE A 79 6.00 6.81 -6.73
N PHE A 80 6.55 6.09 -5.75
CA PHE A 80 6.56 6.55 -4.36
C PHE A 80 7.78 7.41 -4.00
N GLY A 81 8.79 7.41 -4.85
CA GLY A 81 10.06 8.08 -4.59
C GLY A 81 10.94 7.34 -3.57
N PRO A 82 12.13 7.90 -3.30
CA PRO A 82 13.20 7.18 -2.61
C PRO A 82 12.88 6.84 -1.15
N TYR A 83 12.16 7.71 -0.44
CA TYR A 83 11.91 7.53 0.99
C TYR A 83 10.96 6.36 1.27
N LEU A 84 9.80 6.34 0.61
CA LEU A 84 8.84 5.25 0.75
C LEU A 84 9.38 3.96 0.14
N PHE A 85 10.11 4.04 -0.97
CA PHE A 85 10.82 2.89 -1.51
C PHE A 85 11.77 2.28 -0.48
N GLN A 86 12.59 3.10 0.18
CA GLN A 86 13.52 2.61 1.21
C GLN A 86 12.77 1.99 2.40
N ALA A 87 11.63 2.56 2.80
CA ALA A 87 10.79 2.00 3.85
C ALA A 87 10.24 0.61 3.46
N ILE A 88 9.78 0.43 2.22
CA ILE A 88 9.37 -0.86 1.67
C ILE A 88 10.58 -1.81 1.59
N ASP A 89 11.73 -1.32 1.15
CA ASP A 89 12.94 -2.12 0.94
C ASP A 89 13.53 -2.69 2.25
N GLN A 90 13.20 -2.08 3.38
CA GLN A 90 13.54 -2.51 4.74
C GLN A 90 12.49 -3.46 5.36
N SER A 91 11.40 -3.78 4.66
CA SER A 91 10.44 -4.78 5.13
C SER A 91 11.11 -6.15 5.27
N LYS A 92 10.76 -6.90 6.31
CA LYS A 92 11.16 -8.30 6.50
C LYS A 92 10.68 -9.20 5.37
N LEU A 93 9.48 -8.95 4.85
CA LEU A 93 9.03 -9.64 3.65
C LEU A 93 9.95 -9.34 2.45
N ARG A 94 10.37 -8.08 2.29
CA ARG A 94 11.25 -7.71 1.18
C ARG A 94 12.66 -8.27 1.30
N GLU A 95 13.20 -8.33 2.53
CA GLU A 95 14.46 -9.02 2.82
C GLU A 95 14.39 -10.48 2.37
N TRP A 96 13.33 -11.20 2.77
CA TRP A 96 13.12 -12.60 2.38
C TRP A 96 12.96 -12.79 0.87
N GLU A 97 12.22 -11.94 0.17
CA GLU A 97 12.06 -12.03 -1.30
C GLU A 97 13.39 -11.92 -2.06
N LYS A 98 14.32 -11.09 -1.55
CA LYS A 98 15.66 -10.96 -2.13
C LYS A 98 16.48 -12.23 -1.92
N GLU A 99 16.36 -12.88 -0.76
CA GLU A 99 17.01 -14.16 -0.46
C GLU A 99 16.50 -15.26 -1.40
N GLU A 100 15.19 -15.30 -1.66
CA GLU A 100 14.52 -16.23 -2.57
C GLU A 100 14.69 -15.89 -4.07
N GLN A 101 15.62 -15.00 -4.42
CA GLN A 101 15.93 -14.64 -5.81
C GLN A 101 14.73 -14.07 -6.59
N ARG A 102 13.83 -13.32 -5.93
CA ARG A 102 12.74 -12.57 -6.56
C ARG A 102 12.97 -11.04 -6.48
N PRO A 103 14.07 -10.51 -7.04
CA PRO A 103 14.42 -9.11 -6.84
C PRO A 103 13.55 -8.13 -7.65
N GLU A 104 12.87 -8.58 -8.69
CA GLU A 104 12.17 -7.67 -9.62
C GLU A 104 10.76 -7.28 -9.17
N ILE A 105 10.11 -8.13 -8.37
CA ILE A 105 8.75 -7.93 -7.88
C ILE A 105 8.69 -8.06 -6.38
N THR A 106 7.66 -7.49 -5.78
CA THR A 106 7.41 -7.59 -4.35
C THR A 106 5.93 -7.74 -4.03
N GLU A 107 5.64 -8.48 -2.97
CA GLU A 107 4.35 -8.59 -2.31
C GLU A 107 4.21 -7.58 -1.16
N CYS A 108 5.23 -6.75 -0.91
CA CYS A 108 5.14 -5.66 0.07
C CYS A 108 4.16 -4.55 -0.36
N VAL A 109 3.72 -4.55 -1.61
CA VAL A 109 2.71 -3.63 -2.14
C VAL A 109 1.53 -4.46 -2.64
N GLU A 110 0.36 -4.18 -2.09
CA GLU A 110 -0.87 -4.90 -2.35
C GLU A 110 -2.00 -3.88 -2.62
N VAL A 111 -2.86 -4.14 -3.60
CA VAL A 111 -4.09 -3.38 -3.80
C VAL A 111 -5.28 -4.26 -3.53
N GLN A 112 -6.15 -3.81 -2.63
CA GLN A 112 -7.41 -4.47 -2.31
C GLN A 112 -8.56 -3.78 -3.04
N LEU A 113 -9.33 -4.56 -3.78
CA LEU A 113 -10.49 -4.11 -4.54
C LEU A 113 -11.71 -4.93 -4.15
N ARG A 114 -12.88 -4.31 -4.33
CA ARG A 114 -14.16 -5.02 -4.27
C ARG A 114 -14.35 -5.87 -5.54
N ASP A 115 -14.30 -5.23 -6.70
CA ASP A 115 -14.47 -5.92 -7.99
C ASP A 115 -13.44 -5.43 -9.02
N PRO A 116 -13.18 -6.19 -10.11
CA PRO A 116 -12.15 -5.84 -11.10
C PRO A 116 -12.33 -4.48 -11.77
N THR A 117 -13.53 -3.91 -11.73
CA THR A 117 -13.86 -2.60 -12.30
C THR A 117 -13.90 -1.47 -11.26
N SER A 118 -13.67 -1.81 -9.99
CA SER A 118 -13.64 -0.85 -8.89
C SER A 118 -12.59 0.23 -9.15
N ARG A 119 -13.03 1.49 -9.12
CA ARG A 119 -12.15 2.66 -9.15
C ARG A 119 -11.54 2.96 -7.79
N HIS A 120 -12.24 2.58 -6.72
CA HIS A 120 -11.78 2.75 -5.35
C HIS A 120 -11.12 1.47 -4.86
N GLY A 121 -10.01 1.62 -4.14
CA GLY A 121 -9.30 0.51 -3.55
C GLY A 121 -8.53 0.94 -2.31
N ILE A 122 -7.99 -0.05 -1.61
CA ILE A 122 -7.05 0.18 -0.52
C ILE A 122 -5.68 -0.27 -1.01
N LEU A 123 -4.76 0.68 -1.16
CA LEU A 123 -3.35 0.38 -1.34
C LEU A 123 -2.75 0.09 0.03
N LYS A 124 -2.25 -1.12 0.20
CA LYS A 124 -1.58 -1.58 1.40
C LYS A 124 -0.08 -1.70 1.12
N LEU A 125 0.72 -1.03 1.96
CA LEU A 125 2.17 -1.05 1.93
C LEU A 125 2.69 -1.73 3.20
N ARG A 126 3.58 -2.69 3.03
CA ARG A 126 4.36 -3.28 4.11
C ARG A 126 5.72 -2.61 4.13
N ILE A 127 6.06 -2.00 5.27
CA ILE A 127 7.26 -1.18 5.43
C ILE A 127 8.01 -1.55 6.72
N GLY A 128 9.34 -1.41 6.69
CA GLY A 128 10.20 -1.69 7.83
C GLY A 128 9.92 -0.77 9.02
N TRP A 129 10.03 -1.33 10.23
CA TRP A 129 9.66 -0.69 11.49
C TRP A 129 10.35 0.66 11.75
N SER A 130 11.66 0.75 11.46
CA SER A 130 12.50 1.93 11.73
C SER A 130 12.01 3.19 11.01
N LEU A 131 11.77 3.10 9.70
CA LEU A 131 11.30 4.22 8.89
C LEU A 131 9.80 4.47 9.07
N ALA A 132 9.02 3.42 9.32
CA ALA A 132 7.59 3.56 9.63
C ALA A 132 7.35 4.41 10.90
N HIS A 133 8.18 4.24 11.93
CA HIS A 133 8.07 5.07 13.13
C HIS A 133 8.33 6.56 12.84
N GLY A 134 9.26 6.87 11.94
CA GLY A 134 9.50 8.24 11.46
C GLY A 134 8.31 8.82 10.69
N LEU A 135 7.67 8.00 9.84
CA LEU A 135 6.45 8.37 9.11
C LEU A 135 5.29 8.67 10.04
N VAL A 136 5.03 7.81 11.02
CA VAL A 136 3.94 7.97 11.99
C VAL A 136 4.13 9.28 12.76
N ASN A 137 5.34 9.54 13.24
CA ASN A 137 5.65 10.80 13.91
C ASN A 137 5.46 12.02 13.00
N SER A 138 5.55 11.89 11.69
CA SER A 138 5.35 13.01 10.75
C SER A 138 3.87 13.19 10.34
N LEU A 139 3.08 12.11 10.36
CA LEU A 139 1.68 12.10 9.93
C LEU A 139 0.69 12.45 11.05
N TYR A 140 1.07 12.20 12.31
CA TYR A 140 0.17 12.32 13.46
C TYR A 140 0.61 13.39 14.49
N THR A 141 1.57 14.26 14.16
CA THR A 141 1.91 15.47 14.95
C THR A 141 1.56 16.73 14.19
#